data_AF-A0A2D4JE84-F1
#
_entry.id   AF-A0A2D4JE84-F1
#
_cell.length_a   1.000
_cell.length_b   1.000
_cell.length_c   1.000
_cell.angle_alpha   90.00
_cell.angle_beta   90.00
_cell.angle_gamma   90.00
#
_symmetry.space_group_name_H-M   'P 1'
#
loop_
_entity.id
_entity.type
_entity.pdbx_description
1 polymer ?
#
loop_
_entity_poly.entity_id
_entity_poly.type
_entity_poly.pdbx_seq_one_letter_code
_entity_poly.pdbx_strand_id
1 'polypeptide(L)'
;AELKDKFQARTSEAAKLETELVKAQETVKAAEILIKQLDREHKRWNAQVSEIADELSTLPRRAQLSAAFITYLSAAPEDQRKASLDSWTKSAGLEKFDLRRFLCTESEQLIWKSEGLPSDDLSIENALVILQSKVCPFLIDPSSRATEWLKTHLKESRLEIINQQDTNFINALELAVRFGKTLIIQEMDGVEPVLYPLLRKDLVAQGPRYVVQIGDKTIDYNEEFCLFLSTRNPNPYIPPDAASIVTEVNFTITRSGLRGQLLALTIQHEKPDLEEQKTKLLQQEKEKKIQLAKLEESLLEVRDINLI
;
A
#
# COMPACT_ATOMS: atom_id res chain seq x y z
N ALA A 1 23.06 49.24 64.94
CA ALA A 1 21.92 49.12 64.00
C ALA A 1 22.42 48.80 62.60
N GLU A 2 23.21 49.68 61.98
CA GLU A 2 23.78 49.51 60.63
C GLU A 2 24.45 48.16 60.32
N LEU A 3 25.28 47.63 61.23
CA LEU A 3 25.94 46.34 61.05
C LEU A 3 24.94 45.17 61.01
N LYS A 4 23.82 45.30 61.74
CA LYS A 4 22.76 44.30 61.80
C LYS A 4 21.93 44.32 60.51
N ASP A 5 21.64 45.50 59.99
CA ASP A 5 20.95 45.67 58.70
C ASP A 5 21.82 45.21 57.52
N LYS A 6 23.13 45.53 57.51
CA LYS A 6 24.08 45.04 56.51
C LYS A 6 24.22 43.52 56.56
N PHE A 7 24.24 42.92 57.75
CA PHE A 7 24.24 41.47 57.91
C PHE A 7 22.97 40.86 57.33
N GLN A 8 21.79 41.39 57.70
CA GLN A 8 20.50 40.88 57.24
C GLN A 8 20.32 41.01 55.71
N ALA A 9 20.81 42.09 55.10
CA ALA A 9 20.84 42.28 53.65
C ALA A 9 21.75 41.26 52.95
N ARG A 10 22.97 41.05 53.45
CA ARG A 10 23.93 40.05 52.93
C ARG A 10 23.39 38.63 53.05
N THR A 11 22.71 38.30 54.14
CA THR A 11 22.10 36.97 54.34
C THR A 11 20.92 36.74 53.38
N SER A 12 20.11 37.78 53.11
CA SER A 12 19.03 37.69 52.11
C SER A 12 19.57 37.55 50.69
N GLU A 13 20.63 38.27 50.34
CA GLU A 13 21.29 38.16 49.04
C GLU A 13 21.94 36.78 48.85
N ALA A 14 22.58 36.24 49.90
CA ALA A 14 23.11 34.88 49.90
C ALA A 14 22.01 33.82 49.69
N ALA A 15 20.86 33.96 50.36
CA ALA A 15 19.73 33.03 50.19
C ALA A 15 19.09 33.12 48.78
N LYS A 16 19.06 34.31 48.17
CA LYS A 16 18.63 34.49 46.77
C LYS A 16 19.60 33.82 45.79
N LEU A 17 20.91 34.03 45.97
CA LEU A 17 21.93 33.37 45.16
C LEU A 17 21.88 31.86 45.31
N GLU A 18 21.64 31.34 46.52
CA GLU A 18 21.52 29.91 46.77
C GLU A 18 20.30 29.31 46.05
N THR A 19 19.16 30.01 46.07
CA THR A 19 17.95 29.58 45.32
C THR A 19 18.12 29.68 43.80
N GLU A 20 18.81 30.69 43.30
CA GLU A 20 19.18 30.78 41.87
C GLU A 20 20.15 29.67 41.46
N LEU A 21 21.12 29.34 42.31
CA LEU A 21 22.09 28.28 42.06
C LEU A 21 21.43 26.89 42.03
N VAL A 22 20.45 26.64 42.91
CA VAL A 22 19.64 25.40 42.87
C VAL A 22 18.86 25.31 41.56
N LYS A 23 18.19 26.39 41.12
CA LYS A 23 17.48 26.41 39.82
C LYS A 23 18.43 26.19 38.64
N ALA A 24 19.62 26.81 38.68
CA ALA A 24 20.65 26.59 37.67
C ALA A 24 21.14 25.13 37.64
N GLN A 25 21.32 24.50 38.80
CA GLN A 25 21.68 23.09 38.87
C GLN A 25 20.57 22.16 38.37
N GLU A 26 19.30 22.46 38.66
CA GLU A 26 18.15 21.71 38.14
C GLU A 26 18.05 21.81 36.61
N THR A 27 18.21 23.01 36.06
CA THR A 27 18.19 23.23 34.60
C THR A 27 19.36 22.54 33.90
N VAL A 28 20.58 22.58 34.48
CA VAL A 28 21.73 21.83 33.94
C VAL A 28 21.48 20.33 33.96
N LYS A 29 20.94 19.78 35.07
CA LYS A 29 20.59 18.34 35.15
C LYS A 29 19.55 17.95 34.11
N ALA A 30 18.53 18.78 33.91
CA ALA A 30 17.51 18.54 32.88
C ALA A 30 18.12 18.56 31.47
N ALA A 31 19.00 19.52 31.18
CA ALA A 31 19.71 19.61 29.91
C ALA A 31 20.63 18.41 29.66
N GLU A 32 21.36 17.93 30.69
CA GLU A 32 22.20 16.74 30.57
C GLU A 32 21.40 15.47 30.23
N ILE A 33 20.21 15.30 30.82
CA ILE A 33 19.32 14.19 30.50
C ILE A 33 18.84 14.29 29.05
N LEU A 34 18.43 15.49 28.64
CA LEU A 34 17.97 15.75 27.27
C LEU A 34 19.06 15.48 26.25
N ILE A 35 20.29 15.95 26.48
CA ILE A 35 21.45 15.71 25.60
C ILE A 35 21.75 14.22 25.47
N LYS A 36 21.67 13.46 26.57
CA LYS A 36 21.87 12.00 26.53
C LYS A 36 20.79 11.29 25.71
N GLN A 37 19.53 11.69 25.83
CA GLN A 37 18.43 11.14 25.04
C GLN A 37 18.61 11.50 23.55
N LEU A 38 18.95 12.77 23.26
CA LEU A 38 19.21 13.27 21.92
C LEU A 38 20.41 12.57 21.25
N ASP A 39 21.47 12.23 21.97
CA ASP A 39 22.63 11.52 21.39
C ASP A 39 22.23 10.12 20.87
N ARG A 40 21.35 9.42 21.61
CA ARG A 40 20.82 8.13 21.16
C ARG A 40 19.95 8.27 19.92
N GLU A 41 19.05 9.25 19.91
CA GLU A 41 18.19 9.52 18.75
C GLU A 41 19.00 9.98 17.54
N HIS A 42 20.00 10.82 17.74
CA HIS A 42 20.91 11.28 16.70
C HIS A 42 21.67 10.11 16.04
N LYS A 43 22.17 9.14 16.81
CA LYS A 43 22.80 7.94 16.27
C LYS A 43 21.81 7.09 15.46
N ARG A 44 20.58 6.93 15.97
CA ARG A 44 19.51 6.19 15.28
C ARG A 44 19.15 6.84 13.96
N TRP A 45 18.90 8.15 13.95
CA TRP A 45 18.57 8.89 12.74
C TRP A 45 19.71 8.87 11.72
N ASN A 46 20.96 9.00 12.15
CA ASN A 46 22.09 8.89 11.22
C ASN A 46 22.17 7.50 10.57
N ALA A 47 21.90 6.42 11.32
CA ALA A 47 21.83 5.09 10.75
C ALA A 47 20.66 4.96 9.75
N GLN A 48 19.48 5.47 10.08
CA GLN A 48 18.31 5.47 9.18
C GLN A 48 18.56 6.30 7.91
N VAL A 49 19.22 7.46 8.03
CA VAL A 49 19.58 8.29 6.87
C VAL A 49 20.56 7.56 5.95
N SER A 50 21.55 6.85 6.53
CA SER A 50 22.48 6.03 5.75
C SER A 50 21.75 4.89 5.04
N GLU A 51 20.85 4.19 5.73
CA GLU A 51 20.04 3.11 5.16
C GLU A 51 19.18 3.62 4.00
N ILE A 52 18.46 4.72 4.20
CA ILE A 52 17.64 5.34 3.15
C ILE A 52 18.51 5.78 1.96
N ALA A 53 19.70 6.32 2.20
CA ALA A 53 20.61 6.71 1.12
C ALA A 53 21.07 5.50 0.29
N ASP A 54 21.41 4.39 0.95
CA ASP A 54 21.78 3.13 0.29
C ASP A 54 20.59 2.56 -0.50
N GLU A 55 19.39 2.56 0.09
CA GLU A 55 18.16 2.12 -0.58
C GLU A 55 17.86 2.98 -1.81
N LEU A 56 17.97 4.31 -1.68
CA LEU A 56 17.74 5.27 -2.76
C LEU A 56 18.69 5.03 -3.95
N SER A 57 19.93 4.62 -3.69
CA SER A 57 20.89 4.27 -4.75
C SER A 57 20.49 3.04 -5.58
N THR A 58 19.69 2.15 -4.98
CA THR A 58 19.19 0.93 -5.64
C THR A 58 17.75 1.07 -6.12
N LEU A 59 17.04 2.12 -5.71
CA LEU A 59 15.63 2.36 -6.00
C LEU A 59 15.30 2.33 -7.50
N PRO A 60 16.05 2.96 -8.43
CA PRO A 60 15.72 2.91 -9.84
C PRO A 60 15.66 1.48 -10.41
N ARG A 61 16.59 0.62 -9.95
CA ARG A 61 16.66 -0.79 -10.38
C ARG A 61 15.51 -1.60 -9.77
N ARG A 62 15.23 -1.41 -8.49
CA ARG A 62 14.08 -2.06 -7.81
C ARG A 62 12.75 -1.65 -8.46
N ALA A 63 12.57 -0.35 -8.73
CA ALA A 63 11.40 0.18 -9.41
C ALA A 63 11.24 -0.36 -10.83
N GLN A 64 12.33 -0.48 -11.58
CA GLN A 64 12.32 -1.07 -12.93
C GLN A 64 11.85 -2.54 -12.90
N LEU A 65 12.35 -3.34 -11.97
CA LEU A 65 11.93 -4.74 -11.81
C LEU A 65 10.45 -4.84 -11.42
N SER A 66 9.99 -4.00 -10.49
CA SER A 66 8.58 -3.94 -10.10
C SER A 66 7.66 -3.56 -11.26
N ALA A 67 8.02 -2.53 -12.01
CA ALA A 67 7.24 -2.09 -13.17
C ALA A 67 7.20 -3.18 -14.27
N ALA A 68 8.34 -3.84 -14.54
CA ALA A 68 8.41 -4.93 -15.49
C ALA A 68 7.54 -6.13 -15.05
N PHE A 69 7.54 -6.46 -13.75
CA PHE A 69 6.71 -7.52 -13.22
C PHE A 69 5.22 -7.24 -13.43
N ILE A 70 4.75 -6.06 -12.99
CA ILE A 70 3.33 -5.68 -13.09
C ILE A 70 2.86 -5.64 -14.54
N THR A 71 3.73 -5.21 -15.46
CA THR A 71 3.38 -5.04 -16.88
C THR A 71 3.39 -6.35 -17.67
N TYR A 72 4.38 -7.22 -17.43
CA TYR A 72 4.63 -8.38 -18.31
C TYR A 72 4.33 -9.75 -17.68
N LEU A 73 4.34 -9.84 -16.35
CA LEU A 73 4.23 -11.12 -15.65
C LEU A 73 2.87 -11.34 -15.00
N SER A 74 1.93 -10.41 -15.14
CA SER A 74 0.59 -10.48 -14.55
C SER A 74 -0.20 -11.73 -14.97
N ALA A 75 -0.06 -12.17 -16.22
CA ALA A 75 -0.71 -13.37 -16.76
C ALA A 75 0.10 -14.67 -16.53
N ALA A 76 1.40 -14.56 -16.27
CA ALA A 76 2.30 -15.70 -16.21
C ALA A 76 2.11 -16.53 -14.93
N PRO A 77 2.32 -17.86 -14.97
CA PRO A 77 2.31 -18.70 -13.78
C PRO A 77 3.54 -18.45 -12.89
N GLU A 78 3.41 -18.80 -11.61
CA GLU A 78 4.41 -18.60 -10.55
C GLU A 78 5.84 -19.05 -10.94
N ASP A 79 5.98 -20.21 -11.59
CA ASP A 79 7.29 -20.74 -11.99
C ASP A 79 7.99 -19.82 -13.01
N GLN A 80 7.24 -19.29 -13.98
CA GLN A 80 7.76 -18.38 -15.00
C GLN A 80 8.03 -17.00 -14.40
N ARG A 81 7.18 -16.54 -13.47
CA ARG A 81 7.40 -15.29 -12.71
C ARG A 81 8.72 -15.34 -11.97
N LYS A 82 8.94 -16.41 -11.21
CA LYS A 82 10.17 -16.62 -10.45
C LYS A 82 11.40 -16.70 -11.33
N ALA A 83 11.35 -17.51 -12.40
CA ALA A 83 12.47 -17.63 -13.33
C ALA A 83 12.84 -16.30 -13.99
N SER A 84 11.83 -15.53 -14.41
CA SER A 84 12.03 -14.21 -15.03
C SER A 84 12.58 -13.20 -14.03
N LEU A 85 12.01 -13.15 -12.81
CA LEU A 85 12.45 -12.24 -11.75
C LEU A 85 13.88 -12.54 -11.32
N ASP A 86 14.26 -13.81 -11.17
CA ASP A 86 15.62 -14.22 -10.84
C ASP A 86 16.61 -13.80 -11.93
N SER A 87 16.23 -13.96 -13.21
CA SER A 87 17.04 -13.55 -14.36
C SER A 87 17.21 -12.03 -14.43
N TRP A 88 16.12 -11.28 -14.24
CA TRP A 88 16.14 -9.82 -14.27
C TRP A 88 16.89 -9.23 -13.08
N THR A 89 16.76 -9.82 -11.89
CA THR A 89 17.48 -9.40 -10.68
C THR A 89 18.99 -9.54 -10.87
N LYS A 90 19.45 -10.68 -11.42
CA LYS A 90 20.86 -10.89 -11.78
C LYS A 90 21.34 -9.89 -12.82
N SER A 91 20.52 -9.62 -13.84
CA SER A 91 20.86 -8.67 -14.91
C SER A 91 20.93 -7.22 -14.41
N ALA A 92 20.12 -6.87 -13.41
CA ALA A 92 20.13 -5.56 -12.76
C ALA A 92 21.31 -5.38 -11.77
N GLY A 93 22.10 -6.44 -11.54
CA GLY A 93 23.22 -6.42 -10.59
C GLY A 93 22.76 -6.27 -9.13
N LEU A 94 21.56 -6.75 -8.80
CA LEU A 94 21.07 -6.82 -7.42
C LEU A 94 21.31 -8.23 -6.89
N GLU A 95 21.79 -8.35 -5.65
CA GLU A 95 22.02 -9.67 -5.03
C GLU A 95 20.70 -10.39 -4.75
N LYS A 96 19.70 -9.64 -4.25
CA LYS A 96 18.36 -10.13 -3.93
C LYS A 96 17.33 -9.04 -4.18
N PHE A 97 16.19 -9.42 -4.72
CA PHE A 97 15.03 -8.55 -4.86
C PHE A 97 13.77 -9.35 -4.55
N ASP A 98 13.03 -8.89 -3.53
CA ASP A 98 11.72 -9.43 -3.18
C ASP A 98 10.67 -8.37 -3.50
N LEU A 99 9.93 -8.61 -4.59
CA LEU A 99 8.89 -7.72 -5.07
C LEU A 99 7.84 -7.42 -3.99
N ARG A 100 7.43 -8.45 -3.24
CA ARG A 100 6.31 -8.35 -2.30
C ARG A 100 6.66 -7.42 -1.15
N ARG A 101 7.86 -7.59 -0.59
CA ARG A 101 8.37 -6.74 0.49
C ARG A 101 8.65 -5.30 0.03
N PHE A 102 8.98 -5.13 -1.25
CA PHE A 102 9.22 -3.81 -1.83
C PHE A 102 7.93 -3.03 -2.09
N LEU A 103 6.86 -3.69 -2.55
CA LEU A 103 5.61 -3.03 -2.92
C LEU A 103 4.53 -3.07 -1.84
N CYS A 104 4.64 -3.96 -0.85
CA CYS A 104 3.59 -4.15 0.15
C CYS A 104 4.18 -4.53 1.51
N THR A 105 3.60 -3.96 2.55
CA THR A 105 3.96 -4.22 3.95
C THR A 105 3.30 -5.49 4.46
N GLU A 106 3.90 -6.14 5.47
CA GLU A 106 3.29 -7.32 6.11
C GLU A 106 1.90 -7.03 6.71
N SER A 107 1.67 -5.77 7.12
CA SER A 107 0.37 -5.32 7.62
C SER A 107 -0.71 -5.30 6.53
N GLU A 108 -0.40 -4.85 5.31
CA GLU A 108 -1.33 -4.86 4.18
C GLU A 108 -1.66 -6.30 3.75
N GLN A 109 -0.66 -7.19 3.70
CA GLN A 109 -0.87 -8.61 3.40
C GLN A 109 -1.82 -9.29 4.40
N LEU A 110 -1.72 -8.94 5.68
CA LEU A 110 -2.66 -9.43 6.70
C LEU A 110 -4.07 -8.90 6.52
N ILE A 111 -4.22 -7.63 6.14
CA ILE A 111 -5.53 -7.04 5.85
C ILE A 111 -6.17 -7.83 4.71
N TRP A 112 -5.46 -8.04 3.60
CA TRP A 112 -5.98 -8.83 2.48
C TRP A 112 -6.35 -10.25 2.88
N LYS A 113 -5.53 -10.90 3.71
CA LYS A 113 -5.84 -12.23 4.26
C LYS A 113 -7.14 -12.20 5.09
N SER A 114 -7.32 -11.17 5.92
CA SER A 114 -8.53 -11.00 6.75
C SER A 114 -9.79 -10.70 5.92
N GLU A 115 -9.62 -10.07 4.76
CA GLU A 115 -10.67 -9.79 3.78
C GLU A 115 -10.98 -11.00 2.87
N GLY A 116 -10.25 -12.12 3.02
CA GLY A 116 -10.52 -13.38 2.33
C GLY A 116 -9.58 -13.71 1.17
N LEU A 117 -8.57 -12.89 0.88
CA LEU A 117 -7.53 -13.21 -0.10
C LEU A 117 -6.81 -14.51 0.29
N PRO A 118 -6.60 -15.46 -0.63
CA PRO A 118 -5.76 -16.61 -0.37
C PRO A 118 -4.33 -16.20 0.02
N SER A 119 -3.74 -16.91 0.97
CA SER A 119 -2.42 -16.59 1.54
C SER A 119 -1.23 -17.15 0.75
N ASP A 120 -1.45 -17.70 -0.45
CA ASP A 120 -0.37 -18.14 -1.34
C ASP A 120 0.32 -16.96 -2.04
N ASP A 121 1.57 -17.20 -2.45
CA ASP A 121 2.43 -16.18 -3.06
C ASP A 121 1.81 -15.62 -4.35
N LEU A 122 1.22 -16.46 -5.20
CA LEU A 122 0.55 -16.05 -6.44
C LEU A 122 -0.60 -15.06 -6.17
N SER A 123 -1.43 -15.34 -5.17
CA SER A 123 -2.57 -14.48 -4.83
C SER A 123 -2.13 -13.12 -4.29
N ILE A 124 -1.04 -13.08 -3.50
CA ILE A 124 -0.46 -11.82 -3.00
C ILE A 124 0.15 -11.01 -4.16
N GLU A 125 0.86 -11.66 -5.07
CA GLU A 125 1.40 -11.01 -6.28
C GLU A 125 0.28 -10.47 -7.18
N ASN A 126 -0.81 -11.23 -7.35
CA ASN A 126 -1.94 -10.78 -8.14
C ASN A 126 -2.66 -9.59 -7.50
N ALA A 127 -2.82 -9.58 -6.17
CA ALA A 127 -3.37 -8.44 -5.44
C ALA A 127 -2.53 -7.17 -5.67
N LEU A 128 -1.20 -7.29 -5.64
CA LEU A 128 -0.29 -6.19 -5.98
C LEU A 128 -0.52 -5.67 -7.41
N VAL A 129 -0.66 -6.56 -8.39
CA VAL A 129 -0.92 -6.17 -9.78
C VAL A 129 -2.26 -5.45 -9.89
N ILE A 130 -3.32 -5.96 -9.26
CA ILE A 130 -4.66 -5.34 -9.28
C ILE A 130 -4.61 -3.92 -8.71
N LEU A 131 -3.95 -3.73 -7.57
CA LEU A 131 -3.94 -2.44 -6.87
C LEU A 131 -2.99 -1.41 -7.50
N GLN A 132 -1.89 -1.85 -8.12
CA GLN A 132 -0.86 -0.96 -8.66
C GLN A 132 -0.98 -0.71 -10.18
N SER A 133 -1.79 -1.50 -10.90
CA SER A 133 -1.93 -1.35 -12.35
C SER A 133 -2.68 -0.07 -12.73
N LYS A 134 -2.18 0.61 -13.77
CA LYS A 134 -2.85 1.78 -14.38
C LYS A 134 -3.89 1.41 -15.42
N VAL A 135 -3.72 0.23 -16.01
CA VAL A 135 -4.56 -0.34 -17.06
C VAL A 135 -5.53 -1.31 -16.40
N CYS A 136 -6.79 -1.29 -16.85
CA CYS A 136 -7.88 -2.07 -16.24
C CYS A 136 -7.49 -3.54 -16.03
N PRO A 137 -7.58 -4.05 -14.79
CA PRO A 137 -7.38 -5.47 -14.52
C PRO A 137 -8.52 -6.32 -15.05
N PHE A 138 -8.17 -7.43 -15.70
CA PHE A 138 -9.10 -8.49 -16.08
C PHE A 138 -8.74 -9.76 -15.31
N LEU A 139 -9.56 -10.07 -14.32
CA LEU A 139 -9.36 -11.15 -13.38
C LEU A 139 -9.93 -12.45 -13.95
N ILE A 140 -9.07 -13.44 -14.14
CA ILE A 140 -9.45 -14.82 -14.41
C ILE A 140 -9.52 -15.51 -13.05
N ASP A 141 -10.73 -15.65 -12.50
CA ASP A 141 -10.98 -16.20 -11.17
C ASP A 141 -12.08 -17.27 -11.18
N PRO A 142 -11.72 -18.52 -11.51
CA PRO A 142 -12.66 -19.65 -11.51
C PRO A 142 -13.27 -19.94 -10.12
N SER A 143 -12.60 -19.50 -9.05
CA SER A 143 -13.01 -19.76 -7.67
C SER A 143 -13.87 -18.65 -7.07
N SER A 144 -13.98 -17.51 -7.76
CA SER A 144 -14.57 -16.26 -7.29
C SER A 144 -13.96 -15.68 -6.00
N ARG A 145 -12.90 -16.28 -5.42
CA ARG A 145 -12.31 -15.83 -4.15
C ARG A 145 -11.62 -14.47 -4.28
N ALA A 146 -10.91 -14.24 -5.38
CA ALA A 146 -10.25 -12.97 -5.62
C ALA A 146 -11.26 -11.86 -5.88
N THR A 147 -12.34 -12.17 -6.61
CA THR A 147 -13.42 -11.20 -6.84
C THR A 147 -14.15 -10.83 -5.55
N GLU A 148 -14.44 -11.79 -4.67
CA GLU A 148 -15.06 -11.52 -3.36
C GLU A 148 -14.13 -10.75 -2.41
N TRP A 149 -12.83 -11.06 -2.42
CA TRP A 149 -11.83 -10.24 -1.74
C TRP A 149 -11.86 -8.80 -2.25
N LEU A 150 -11.82 -8.59 -3.57
CA LEU A 150 -11.80 -7.25 -4.16
C LEU A 150 -13.05 -6.44 -3.81
N LYS A 151 -14.23 -7.07 -3.83
CA LYS A 151 -15.49 -6.46 -3.38
C LYS A 151 -15.43 -6.05 -1.90
N THR A 152 -14.83 -6.88 -1.06
CA THR A 152 -14.67 -6.62 0.37
C THR A 152 -13.68 -5.48 0.62
N HIS A 153 -12.54 -5.50 -0.07
CA HIS A 153 -11.50 -4.48 0.01
C HIS A 153 -12.01 -3.10 -0.45
N LEU A 154 -12.86 -3.07 -1.48
CA LEU A 154 -13.43 -1.84 -2.05
C LEU A 154 -14.78 -1.44 -1.43
N LYS A 155 -15.21 -2.07 -0.34
CA LYS A 155 -16.54 -1.87 0.27
C LYS A 155 -16.79 -0.42 0.74
N GLU A 156 -15.74 0.28 1.19
CA GLU A 156 -15.85 1.67 1.61
C GLU A 156 -15.92 2.66 0.43
N SER A 157 -15.55 2.21 -0.77
CA SER A 157 -15.67 2.99 -2.01
C SER A 157 -17.09 2.94 -2.56
N ARG A 158 -17.43 3.86 -3.47
CA ARG A 158 -18.70 3.86 -4.21
C ARG A 158 -18.68 2.74 -5.26
N LEU A 159 -18.84 1.50 -4.81
CA LEU A 159 -18.77 0.30 -5.64
C LEU A 159 -20.14 -0.04 -6.27
N GLU A 160 -20.12 -0.42 -7.54
CA GLU A 160 -21.24 -1.01 -8.27
C GLU A 160 -20.78 -2.30 -8.96
N ILE A 161 -21.64 -3.33 -8.95
CA ILE A 161 -21.33 -4.66 -9.49
C ILE A 161 -22.43 -5.03 -10.47
N ILE A 162 -22.05 -5.40 -11.68
CA ILE A 162 -22.97 -5.79 -12.76
C ILE A 162 -22.44 -7.04 -13.48
N ASN A 163 -23.32 -7.78 -14.15
CA ASN A 163 -22.92 -8.84 -15.07
C ASN A 163 -22.93 -8.33 -16.51
N GLN A 164 -22.10 -8.94 -17.37
CA GLN A 164 -22.09 -8.61 -18.80
C GLN A 164 -23.46 -8.80 -19.47
N GLN A 165 -24.22 -9.82 -19.05
CA GLN A 165 -25.52 -10.18 -19.66
C GLN A 165 -26.70 -9.36 -19.09
N ASP A 166 -26.46 -8.43 -18.18
CA ASP A 166 -27.54 -7.63 -17.59
C ASP A 166 -28.17 -6.70 -18.63
N THR A 167 -29.49 -6.62 -18.67
CA THR A 167 -30.22 -5.73 -19.60
C THR A 167 -29.91 -4.25 -19.38
N ASN A 168 -29.48 -3.90 -18.16
CA ASN A 168 -29.09 -2.55 -17.77
C ASN A 168 -27.59 -2.28 -17.90
N PHE A 169 -26.80 -3.20 -18.49
CA PHE A 169 -25.34 -3.12 -18.58
C PHE A 169 -24.84 -1.75 -19.05
N ILE A 170 -25.35 -1.28 -20.20
CA ILE A 170 -24.94 0.00 -20.78
C ILE A 170 -25.31 1.14 -19.83
N ASN A 171 -26.55 1.18 -19.32
CA ASN A 171 -27.01 2.26 -18.44
C ASN A 171 -26.18 2.32 -17.14
N ALA A 172 -25.90 1.18 -16.51
CA ALA A 172 -25.07 1.11 -15.32
C ALA A 172 -23.63 1.59 -15.60
N LEU A 173 -23.04 1.20 -16.73
CA LEU A 173 -21.74 1.69 -17.17
C LEU A 173 -21.73 3.22 -17.36
N GLU A 174 -22.72 3.76 -18.06
CA GLU A 174 -22.86 5.21 -18.29
C GLU A 174 -22.93 5.99 -16.97
N LEU A 175 -23.73 5.50 -16.01
CA LEU A 175 -23.89 6.12 -14.69
C LEU A 175 -22.61 6.00 -13.86
N ALA A 176 -21.95 4.84 -13.87
CA ALA A 176 -20.71 4.63 -13.14
C ALA A 176 -19.60 5.59 -13.60
N VAL A 177 -19.43 5.74 -14.92
CA VAL A 177 -18.47 6.67 -15.52
C VAL A 177 -18.77 8.12 -15.15
N ARG A 178 -20.04 8.53 -15.25
CA ARG A 178 -20.46 9.90 -14.93
C ARG A 178 -20.27 10.25 -13.45
N PHE A 179 -20.58 9.32 -12.55
CA PHE A 179 -20.52 9.55 -11.10
C PHE A 179 -19.19 9.18 -10.46
N GLY A 180 -18.21 8.68 -11.23
CA GLY A 180 -16.90 8.27 -10.68
C GLY A 180 -17.06 7.14 -9.67
N LYS A 181 -17.90 6.15 -10.00
CA LYS A 181 -18.04 4.94 -9.20
C LYS A 181 -16.97 3.92 -9.58
N THR A 182 -16.60 3.07 -8.65
CA THR A 182 -15.81 1.88 -8.96
C THR A 182 -16.76 0.81 -9.49
N LEU A 183 -16.52 0.30 -10.69
CA LEU A 183 -17.38 -0.69 -11.35
C LEU A 183 -16.65 -2.03 -11.47
N ILE A 184 -17.29 -3.10 -11.02
CA ILE A 184 -16.84 -4.48 -11.28
C ILE A 184 -17.84 -5.13 -12.23
N ILE A 185 -17.35 -5.56 -13.39
CA ILE A 185 -18.15 -6.31 -14.37
C ILE A 185 -17.81 -7.80 -14.23
N GLN A 186 -18.81 -8.62 -13.94
CA GLN A 186 -18.69 -10.06 -13.74
C GLN A 186 -19.18 -10.86 -14.95
N GLU A 187 -18.80 -12.14 -14.98
CA GLU A 187 -19.16 -13.08 -16.03
C GLU A 187 -18.74 -12.60 -17.43
N MET A 188 -17.53 -12.05 -17.53
CA MET A 188 -16.99 -11.60 -18.81
C MET A 188 -16.63 -12.79 -19.71
N ASP A 189 -17.39 -12.98 -20.79
CA ASP A 189 -17.08 -13.94 -21.87
C ASP A 189 -15.93 -13.43 -22.77
N GLY A 190 -15.79 -12.11 -22.86
CA GLY A 190 -14.76 -11.40 -23.62
C GLY A 190 -14.89 -9.88 -23.44
N VAL A 191 -13.95 -9.11 -23.98
CA VAL A 191 -14.00 -7.65 -23.87
C VAL A 191 -15.01 -7.07 -24.87
N GLU A 192 -16.12 -6.55 -24.36
CA GLU A 192 -17.17 -5.91 -25.14
C GLU A 192 -16.65 -4.69 -25.94
N PRO A 193 -16.99 -4.54 -27.23
CA PRO A 193 -16.55 -3.41 -28.06
C PRO A 193 -16.85 -2.03 -27.45
N VAL A 194 -17.96 -1.91 -26.71
CA VAL A 194 -18.37 -0.66 -26.05
C VAL A 194 -17.39 -0.19 -24.97
N LEU A 195 -16.56 -1.10 -24.43
CA LEU A 195 -15.58 -0.79 -23.39
C LEU A 195 -14.25 -0.25 -23.95
N TYR A 196 -13.96 -0.43 -25.25
CA TYR A 196 -12.66 -0.05 -25.82
C TYR A 196 -12.29 1.43 -25.64
N PRO A 197 -13.21 2.40 -25.85
CA PRO A 197 -12.89 3.81 -25.62
C PRO A 197 -12.53 4.10 -24.16
N LEU A 198 -13.17 3.40 -23.21
CA LEU A 198 -12.87 3.52 -21.77
C LEU A 198 -11.51 2.88 -21.43
N LEU A 199 -11.25 1.67 -21.93
CA LEU A 199 -10.02 0.93 -21.68
C LEU A 199 -8.79 1.64 -22.27
N ARG A 200 -8.93 2.24 -23.45
CA ARG A 200 -7.87 3.06 -24.09
C ARG A 200 -7.73 4.45 -23.47
N LYS A 201 -8.70 4.89 -22.68
CA LYS A 201 -8.85 6.27 -22.23
C LYS A 201 -8.86 7.25 -23.41
N ASP A 202 -9.70 6.96 -24.41
CA ASP A 202 -9.96 7.81 -25.58
C ASP A 202 -10.77 9.05 -25.17
N LEU A 203 -10.18 9.90 -24.32
CA LEU A 203 -10.80 11.07 -23.71
C LEU A 203 -10.65 12.29 -24.62
N VAL A 204 -11.76 12.98 -24.85
CA VAL A 204 -11.79 14.24 -25.59
C VAL A 204 -11.96 15.38 -24.61
N ALA A 205 -11.06 16.38 -24.66
CA ALA A 205 -11.18 17.58 -23.83
C ALA A 205 -12.32 18.47 -24.35
N GLN A 206 -13.30 18.75 -23.48
CA GLN A 206 -14.36 19.74 -23.70
C GLN A 206 -14.27 20.81 -22.61
N GLY A 207 -13.52 21.87 -22.91
CA GLY A 207 -13.20 22.90 -21.92
C GLY A 207 -12.38 22.32 -20.76
N PRO A 208 -12.81 22.45 -19.49
CA PRO A 208 -12.10 21.90 -18.33
C PRO A 208 -12.43 20.43 -18.04
N ARG A 209 -13.33 19.79 -18.80
CA ARG A 209 -13.79 18.42 -18.56
C ARG A 209 -13.30 17.49 -19.66
N TYR A 210 -13.20 16.21 -19.33
CA TYR A 210 -13.01 15.15 -20.30
C TYR A 210 -14.33 14.45 -20.58
N VAL A 211 -14.56 14.08 -21.83
CA VAL A 211 -15.70 13.26 -22.25
C VAL A 211 -15.21 12.01 -22.96
N VAL A 212 -15.98 10.94 -22.89
CA VAL A 212 -15.69 9.65 -23.56
C VAL A 212 -16.93 9.18 -24.31
N GLN A 213 -16.71 8.51 -25.44
CA GLN A 213 -17.78 7.93 -26.25
C GLN A 213 -18.10 6.51 -25.76
N ILE A 214 -19.35 6.26 -25.40
CA ILE A 214 -19.86 4.94 -25.00
C ILE A 214 -21.07 4.63 -25.90
N GLY A 215 -20.86 3.73 -26.86
CA GLY A 215 -21.83 3.48 -27.92
C GLY A 215 -22.12 4.76 -28.70
N ASP A 216 -23.39 5.16 -28.73
CA ASP A 216 -23.83 6.37 -29.45
C ASP A 216 -23.81 7.64 -28.57
N LYS A 217 -23.51 7.52 -27.28
CA LYS A 217 -23.54 8.65 -26.33
C LYS A 217 -22.16 9.15 -25.97
N THR A 218 -22.04 10.46 -25.85
CA THR A 218 -20.88 11.14 -25.27
C THR A 218 -21.16 11.44 -23.79
N ILE A 219 -20.27 11.01 -22.90
CA ILE A 219 -20.48 11.07 -21.46
C ILE A 219 -19.30 11.76 -20.77
N ASP A 220 -19.59 12.64 -19.83
CA ASP A 220 -18.60 13.26 -18.94
C ASP A 220 -17.83 12.16 -18.18
N TYR A 221 -16.53 12.11 -18.39
CA TYR A 221 -15.63 11.17 -17.74
C TYR A 221 -15.19 11.74 -16.39
N ASN A 222 -15.49 11.01 -15.32
CA ASN A 222 -15.01 11.34 -13.98
C ASN A 222 -13.64 10.66 -13.73
N GLU A 223 -12.65 11.43 -13.28
CA GLU A 223 -11.29 10.93 -13.02
C GLU A 223 -11.23 9.91 -11.86
N GLU A 224 -12.22 9.89 -10.96
CA GLU A 224 -12.35 8.91 -9.88
C GLU A 224 -12.92 7.56 -10.36
N PHE A 225 -13.33 7.44 -11.63
CA PHE A 225 -13.86 6.19 -12.17
C PHE A 225 -12.77 5.11 -12.26
N CYS A 226 -13.08 3.94 -11.69
CA CYS A 226 -12.24 2.75 -11.73
C CYS A 226 -13.03 1.56 -12.26
N LEU A 227 -12.42 0.75 -13.12
CA LEU A 227 -13.06 -0.42 -13.75
C LEU A 227 -12.24 -1.68 -13.48
N PHE A 228 -12.94 -2.75 -13.08
CA PHE A 228 -12.39 -4.10 -12.98
C PHE A 228 -13.28 -5.07 -13.77
N LEU A 229 -12.64 -5.98 -14.49
CA LEU A 229 -13.31 -7.02 -15.26
C LEU A 229 -13.02 -8.37 -14.60
N SER A 230 -14.00 -9.26 -14.56
CA SER A 230 -13.81 -10.60 -14.02
C SER A 230 -14.54 -11.67 -14.80
N THR A 231 -13.92 -12.84 -14.89
CA THR A 231 -14.51 -14.03 -15.49
C THR A 231 -14.24 -15.27 -14.63
N ARG A 232 -15.20 -16.21 -14.63
CA ARG A 232 -15.02 -17.54 -14.05
C ARG A 232 -14.47 -18.54 -15.06
N ASN A 233 -14.47 -18.20 -16.35
CA ASN A 233 -13.88 -19.05 -17.39
C ASN A 233 -12.34 -19.03 -17.25
N PRO A 234 -11.67 -20.16 -16.97
CA PRO A 234 -10.22 -20.21 -16.82
C PRO A 234 -9.45 -19.91 -18.11
N ASN A 235 -10.10 -20.05 -19.27
CA ASN A 235 -9.51 -19.80 -20.58
C ASN A 235 -10.42 -18.83 -21.37
N PRO A 236 -10.50 -17.56 -20.97
CA PRO A 236 -11.27 -16.57 -21.71
C PRO A 236 -10.60 -16.28 -23.06
N TYR A 237 -11.40 -15.96 -24.06
CA TYR A 237 -10.86 -15.47 -25.33
C TYR A 237 -10.60 -13.96 -25.21
N ILE A 238 -9.32 -13.60 -25.10
CA ILE A 238 -8.87 -12.20 -25.11
C ILE A 238 -8.16 -11.95 -26.44
N PRO A 239 -8.74 -11.17 -27.36
CA PRO A 239 -8.10 -10.89 -28.62
C PRO A 239 -6.84 -10.01 -28.41
N PRO A 240 -5.84 -10.05 -29.31
CA PRO A 240 -4.56 -9.35 -29.11
C PRO A 240 -4.70 -7.82 -28.94
N ASP A 241 -5.72 -7.23 -29.54
CA ASP A 241 -6.06 -5.82 -29.39
C ASP A 241 -6.53 -5.50 -27.97
N ALA A 242 -7.41 -6.34 -27.39
CA ALA A 242 -7.81 -6.24 -25.98
C ALA A 242 -6.66 -6.51 -25.02
N ALA A 243 -5.82 -7.52 -25.29
CA ALA A 243 -4.68 -7.88 -24.45
C ALA A 243 -3.66 -6.73 -24.30
N SER A 244 -3.59 -5.82 -25.28
CA SER A 244 -2.71 -4.64 -25.22
C SER A 244 -3.22 -3.50 -24.34
N ILE A 245 -4.52 -3.50 -24.01
CA ILE A 245 -5.21 -2.41 -23.28
C ILE A 245 -5.84 -2.87 -21.97
N VAL A 246 -5.53 -4.09 -21.54
CA VAL A 246 -6.03 -4.73 -20.32
C VAL A 246 -4.88 -5.46 -19.64
N THR A 247 -4.85 -5.45 -18.31
CA THR A 247 -3.90 -6.25 -17.53
C THR A 247 -4.55 -7.58 -17.16
N GLU A 248 -4.19 -8.66 -17.86
CA GLU A 248 -4.67 -10.00 -17.51
C GLU A 248 -4.04 -10.46 -16.18
N VAL A 249 -4.89 -10.89 -15.23
CA VAL A 249 -4.47 -11.39 -13.90
C VAL A 249 -5.10 -12.75 -13.66
N ASN A 250 -4.26 -13.78 -13.55
CA ASN A 250 -4.72 -15.17 -13.49
C ASN A 250 -4.65 -15.76 -12.07
N PHE A 251 -5.82 -16.09 -11.50
CA PHE A 251 -5.97 -16.76 -10.20
C PHE A 251 -6.20 -18.27 -10.31
N THR A 252 -5.91 -18.88 -11.46
CA THR A 252 -6.00 -20.33 -11.62
C THR A 252 -5.09 -21.03 -10.62
N ILE A 253 -5.64 -21.98 -9.87
CA ILE A 253 -4.95 -22.68 -8.80
C ILE A 253 -3.76 -23.47 -9.39
N THR A 254 -2.54 -23.10 -9.01
CA THR A 254 -1.33 -23.85 -9.32
C THR A 254 -1.07 -24.92 -8.25
N ARG A 255 -0.24 -25.92 -8.55
CA ARG A 255 0.15 -26.95 -7.57
C ARG A 255 0.85 -26.32 -6.35
N SER A 256 1.72 -25.34 -6.60
CA SER A 256 2.41 -24.57 -5.57
C SER A 256 1.43 -23.75 -4.72
N GLY A 257 0.51 -23.04 -5.37
CA GLY A 257 -0.56 -22.29 -4.70
C GLY A 257 -1.45 -23.18 -3.84
N LEU A 258 -1.91 -24.33 -4.36
CA LEU A 258 -2.71 -25.29 -3.60
C LEU A 258 -1.95 -25.83 -2.38
N ARG A 259 -0.66 -26.15 -2.53
CA ARG A 259 0.18 -26.57 -1.40
C ARG A 259 0.30 -25.47 -0.35
N GLY A 260 0.50 -24.22 -0.77
CA GLY A 260 0.55 -23.07 0.13
C GLY A 260 -0.75 -22.87 0.90
N GLN A 261 -1.89 -22.96 0.21
CA GLN A 261 -3.21 -22.85 0.84
C GLN A 261 -3.48 -23.99 1.83
N LEU A 262 -3.19 -25.24 1.46
CA LEU A 262 -3.34 -26.39 2.35
C LEU A 262 -2.42 -26.27 3.56
N LEU A 263 -1.17 -25.86 3.38
CA LEU A 263 -0.23 -25.64 4.48
C LEU A 263 -0.74 -24.56 5.45
N ALA A 264 -1.25 -23.44 4.92
CA ALA A 264 -1.82 -22.37 5.75
C ALA A 264 -3.03 -22.87 6.56
N LEU A 265 -3.92 -23.65 5.94
CA LEU A 265 -5.07 -24.27 6.61
C LEU A 265 -4.63 -25.30 7.67
N THR A 266 -3.62 -26.12 7.38
CA THR A 266 -3.08 -27.08 8.35
C THR A 266 -2.48 -26.37 9.55
N ILE A 267 -1.72 -25.28 9.35
CA ILE A 267 -1.15 -24.50 10.46
C ILE A 267 -2.26 -23.89 11.33
N GLN A 268 -3.31 -23.34 10.69
CA GLN A 268 -4.46 -22.79 11.41
C GLN A 268 -5.18 -23.85 12.24
N HIS A 269 -5.30 -25.08 11.75
CA HIS A 269 -5.98 -26.16 12.45
C HIS A 269 -5.10 -26.81 13.52
N GLU A 270 -3.82 -27.05 13.25
CA GLU A 270 -2.90 -27.71 14.19
C GLU A 270 -2.43 -26.77 15.31
N LYS A 271 -2.25 -25.48 15.02
CA LYS A 271 -1.70 -24.49 15.95
C LYS A 271 -2.45 -23.16 15.86
N PRO A 272 -3.75 -23.12 16.20
CA PRO A 272 -4.54 -21.90 16.17
C PRO A 272 -3.94 -20.79 17.05
N ASP A 273 -3.39 -21.17 18.22
CA ASP A 273 -2.76 -20.25 19.16
C ASP A 273 -1.61 -19.45 18.54
N LEU A 274 -0.82 -20.08 17.65
CA LEU A 274 0.30 -19.40 16.98
C LEU A 274 -0.20 -18.37 15.96
N GLU A 275 -1.29 -18.67 15.26
CA GLU A 275 -1.86 -17.75 14.27
C GLU A 275 -2.51 -16.54 14.96
N GLU A 276 -3.19 -16.78 16.09
CA GLU A 276 -3.73 -15.70 16.92
C GLU A 276 -2.61 -14.82 17.49
N GLN A 277 -1.54 -15.43 18.01
CA GLN A 277 -0.37 -14.70 18.49
C GLN A 277 0.29 -13.89 17.37
N LYS A 278 0.47 -14.47 16.18
CA LYS A 278 1.03 -13.77 15.01
C LYS A 278 0.19 -12.55 14.66
N THR A 279 -1.12 -12.72 14.55
CA THR A 279 -2.05 -11.63 14.21
C THR A 279 -2.01 -10.52 15.26
N LYS A 280 -2.03 -10.89 16.55
CA LYS A 280 -1.97 -9.95 17.67
C LYS A 280 -0.64 -9.17 17.70
N LEU A 281 0.49 -9.85 17.48
CA LEU A 281 1.80 -9.22 17.46
C LEU A 281 1.93 -8.23 16.31
N LEU A 282 1.46 -8.58 15.11
CA LEU A 282 1.52 -7.69 13.96
C LEU A 282 0.61 -6.46 14.13
N GLN A 283 -0.56 -6.63 14.75
CA GLN A 283 -1.43 -5.51 15.08
C GLN A 283 -0.81 -4.57 16.12
N GLN A 284 -0.18 -5.13 17.16
CA GLN A 284 0.58 -4.36 18.14
C GLN A 284 1.79 -3.66 17.51
N GLU A 285 2.48 -4.31 16.57
CA GLU A 285 3.59 -3.70 15.83
C GLU A 285 3.12 -2.50 15.02
N LYS A 286 2.01 -2.64 14.28
CA LYS A 286 1.41 -1.54 13.51
C LYS A 286 1.02 -0.37 14.42
N GLU A 287 0.33 -0.65 15.53
CA GLU A 287 -0.06 0.39 16.48
C GLU A 287 1.15 1.11 17.07
N LYS A 288 2.19 0.37 17.45
CA LYS A 288 3.45 0.95 17.94
C LYS A 288 4.18 1.78 16.89
N LYS A 289 4.19 1.35 15.61
CA LYS A 289 4.77 2.14 14.51
C LYS A 289 4.02 3.46 14.32
N ILE A 290 2.69 3.44 14.39
CA ILE A 290 1.87 4.66 14.32
C ILE A 290 2.16 5.59 15.51
N GLN A 291 2.21 5.05 16.72
CA GLN A 291 2.54 5.83 17.91
C GLN A 291 3.95 6.44 17.82
N LEU A 292 4.92 5.67 17.31
CA LEU A 292 6.29 6.12 17.10
C LEU A 292 6.35 7.25 16.07
N ALA A 293 5.66 7.11 14.93
CA ALA A 293 5.60 8.17 13.91
C ALA A 293 4.98 9.48 14.46
N LYS A 294 3.91 9.38 15.25
CA LYS A 294 3.29 10.55 15.92
C LYS A 294 4.24 11.23 16.90
N LEU A 295 4.98 10.43 17.70
CA LEU A 295 5.97 10.96 18.64
C LEU A 295 7.15 11.62 17.90
N GLU A 296 7.58 11.07 16.77
CA GLU A 296 8.62 11.66 15.91
C GLU A 296 8.15 12.98 15.28
N GLU A 297 6.91 13.04 14.81
CA GLU A 297 6.30 14.27 14.28
C GLU A 297 6.23 15.37 15.34
N SER A 298 5.75 15.06 16.55
CA SER A 298 5.76 16.01 17.67
C SER A 298 7.17 16.47 18.04
N LEU A 299 8.18 15.61 17.91
CA LEU A 299 9.56 15.97 18.20
C LEU A 299 10.13 16.92 17.12
N LEU A 300 9.77 16.71 15.85
CA LEU A 300 10.12 17.61 14.74
C LEU A 300 9.46 18.99 14.91
N GLU A 301 8.17 19.03 15.23
CA GLU A 301 7.45 20.30 15.49
C GLU A 301 8.13 21.12 16.60
N VAL A 302 8.54 20.48 17.69
CA VAL A 302 9.25 21.15 18.79
C VAL A 302 10.63 21.67 18.36
N ARG A 303 11.32 21.02 17.42
CA ARG A 303 12.58 21.55 16.86
C ARG A 303 12.33 22.75 15.94
N ASP A 304 11.32 22.70 15.08
CA ASP A 304 11.03 23.77 14.13
C ASP A 304 10.54 25.04 14.83
N ILE A 305 9.77 24.91 15.92
CA ILE A 305 9.31 26.04 16.74
C ILE A 305 10.47 26.75 17.48
N ASN A 306 11.58 26.05 17.78
CA ASN A 306 12.73 26.65 18.48
C ASN A 306 13.84 27.15 17.52
N LEU A 307 13.65 27.00 16.20
CA LEU A 307 14.53 27.53 15.15
C LEU A 307 14.02 28.86 14.54
N ILE A 308 12.86 29.36 15.01
CA ILE A 308 12.29 30.70 14.73
C ILE A 308 12.40 31.55 16.00
#